data_AF-A0A2P4P241-F1
#
_entry.id   AF-A0A2P4P241-F1
#
_cell.length_a   1.000
_cell.length_b   1.000
_cell.length_c   1.000
_cell.angle_alpha   90.00
_cell.angle_beta   90.00
_cell.angle_gamma   90.00
#
_symmetry.space_group_name_H-M   'P 1'
#
loop_
_entity.id
_entity.type
_entity.pdbx_description
1 polymer ?
#
loop_
_entity_poly.entity_id
_entity_poly.type
_entity_poly.pdbx_seq_one_letter_code
_entity_poly.pdbx_strand_id
1 'polypeptide(L)'
;MECMSEDPQLFTSKNFPSLEEDILYNLLKRDDLQIEEIVAWDFLINWGIEQISGLGSDRTDWSEDDYEALKGTISQFIPLIRFMDISPADFYDKVRPYKPAIPLHIYEEFKEFYYKKTLSKTEILPPRIGKLKIESNLINSKLANIIASWIDKKDLNNISSSDKYNFDLLYRGSEDGINSKSFRVKCNYRGSCLVLVKKKKSTEIYGGYNPIGFTNSNRKYPASDSFIFSFENGEDIQNMKISRVNSKCINYAICEQHNNGFNFGNTFYFTGGHVFFGNSDIYDNIGNVSELNMNPIPEEIEVFKVTCVKKK
;
A
#
# COMPACT_ATOMS: atom_id res chain seq x y z
N MET A 1 19.25 -8.82 -21.60
CA MET A 1 18.75 -8.13 -20.38
C MET A 1 17.46 -7.44 -20.78
N GLU A 2 16.40 -8.23 -20.94
CA GLU A 2 15.08 -7.71 -21.30
C GLU A 2 14.40 -7.22 -20.03
N CYS A 3 13.94 -5.98 -20.08
CA CYS A 3 13.17 -5.34 -19.04
C CYS A 3 11.81 -6.05 -18.99
N MET A 4 11.63 -6.99 -18.06
CA MET A 4 10.33 -7.60 -17.77
C MET A 4 9.44 -6.55 -17.08
N SER A 5 8.85 -5.68 -17.90
CA SER A 5 7.80 -4.77 -17.47
C SER A 5 6.60 -5.60 -16.96
N GLU A 6 6.25 -5.36 -15.71
CA GLU A 6 4.89 -5.30 -15.19
C GLU A 6 3.89 -6.33 -15.76
N ASP A 7 3.75 -7.51 -15.13
CA ASP A 7 2.40 -8.07 -15.02
C ASP A 7 2.27 -9.20 -13.97
N PRO A 8 1.25 -9.19 -13.09
CA PRO A 8 0.71 -10.41 -12.47
C PRO A 8 0.36 -11.52 -13.47
N GLN A 9 0.26 -11.24 -14.79
CA GLN A 9 0.10 -12.26 -15.82
C GLN A 9 1.26 -13.28 -15.89
N LEU A 10 2.44 -12.97 -15.34
CA LEU A 10 3.55 -13.92 -15.26
C LEU A 10 3.07 -15.20 -14.55
N PHE A 11 2.44 -15.08 -13.37
CA PHE A 11 1.92 -16.23 -12.59
C PHE A 11 0.79 -17.02 -13.27
N THR A 12 0.24 -16.51 -14.36
CA THR A 12 -0.77 -17.18 -15.19
C THR A 12 -0.23 -17.65 -16.55
N SER A 13 1.05 -17.40 -16.83
CA SER A 13 1.71 -17.75 -18.08
C SER A 13 1.97 -19.26 -18.17
N LYS A 14 1.68 -19.85 -19.33
CA LYS A 14 1.97 -21.25 -19.63
C LYS A 14 3.47 -21.58 -19.63
N ASN A 15 4.33 -20.57 -19.78
CA ASN A 15 5.78 -20.73 -19.87
C ASN A 15 6.48 -20.54 -18.52
N PHE A 16 5.72 -20.38 -17.44
CA PHE A 16 6.30 -20.06 -16.15
C PHE A 16 7.04 -21.24 -15.48
N PRO A 17 6.56 -22.49 -15.53
CA PRO A 17 7.28 -23.58 -14.87
C PRO A 17 8.71 -23.80 -15.38
N SER A 18 9.03 -23.28 -16.56
CA SER A 18 10.37 -23.28 -17.15
C SER A 18 11.24 -22.05 -16.80
N LEU A 19 10.83 -21.22 -15.84
CA LEU A 19 11.63 -20.07 -15.42
C LEU A 19 12.94 -20.50 -14.78
N GLU A 20 14.00 -19.79 -15.13
CA GLU A 20 15.31 -19.96 -14.52
C GLU A 20 15.27 -19.62 -13.02
N GLU A 21 16.06 -20.36 -12.25
CA GLU A 21 16.16 -20.28 -10.79
C GLU A 21 16.40 -18.84 -10.30
N ASP A 22 17.35 -18.13 -10.93
CA ASP A 22 17.71 -16.75 -10.62
C ASP A 22 16.54 -15.77 -10.86
N ILE A 23 15.76 -15.99 -11.92
CA ILE A 23 14.62 -15.12 -12.24
C ILE A 23 13.52 -15.34 -11.20
N LEU A 24 13.23 -16.59 -10.85
CA LEU A 24 12.27 -16.92 -9.81
C LEU A 24 12.69 -16.32 -8.46
N TYR A 25 13.96 -16.45 -8.10
CA TYR A 25 14.49 -15.92 -6.85
C TYR A 25 14.28 -14.40 -6.77
N ASN A 26 14.70 -13.69 -7.82
CA ASN A 26 14.56 -12.23 -7.88
C ASN A 26 13.08 -11.80 -7.87
N LEU A 27 12.20 -12.56 -8.51
CA LEU A 27 10.78 -12.30 -8.50
C LEU A 27 10.16 -12.49 -7.10
N LEU A 28 10.41 -13.61 -6.43
CA LEU A 28 9.91 -13.87 -5.07
C LEU A 28 10.56 -12.96 -4.02
N LYS A 29 11.72 -12.36 -4.31
CA LYS A 29 12.33 -11.37 -3.42
C LYS A 29 11.59 -10.03 -3.41
N ARG A 30 10.95 -9.64 -4.52
CA ARG A 30 10.29 -8.34 -4.70
C ARG A 30 9.16 -8.05 -3.72
N ASP A 31 9.24 -6.92 -3.01
CA ASP A 31 8.16 -6.44 -2.13
C ASP A 31 6.97 -5.84 -2.89
N ASP A 32 7.21 -5.35 -4.11
CA ASP A 32 6.23 -4.66 -4.96
C ASP A 32 5.39 -5.62 -5.82
N LEU A 33 5.65 -6.92 -5.70
CA LEU A 33 4.97 -7.96 -6.45
C LEU A 33 3.48 -8.03 -6.07
N GLN A 34 2.60 -7.81 -7.04
CA GLN A 34 1.15 -7.66 -6.87
C GLN A 34 0.39 -9.00 -6.89
N ILE A 35 0.76 -9.93 -6.01
CA ILE A 35 0.10 -11.24 -5.88
C ILE A 35 -0.28 -11.53 -4.44
N GLU A 36 -1.29 -12.39 -4.25
CA GLU A 36 -1.56 -12.97 -2.94
C GLU A 36 -0.44 -13.95 -2.58
N GLU A 37 0.01 -13.96 -1.33
CA GLU A 37 1.15 -14.80 -0.95
C GLU A 37 0.83 -16.30 -1.13
N ILE A 38 -0.44 -16.69 -0.98
CA ILE A 38 -0.84 -18.07 -1.28
C ILE A 38 -0.67 -18.43 -2.76
N VAL A 39 -0.85 -17.47 -3.68
CA VAL A 39 -0.57 -17.67 -5.10
C VAL A 39 0.93 -17.80 -5.33
N ALA A 40 1.76 -17.02 -4.62
CA ALA A 40 3.21 -17.16 -4.66
C ALA A 40 3.67 -18.55 -4.18
N TRP A 41 3.02 -19.07 -3.14
CA TRP A 41 3.25 -20.41 -2.61
C TRP A 41 2.86 -21.51 -3.61
N ASP A 42 1.61 -21.50 -4.08
CA ASP A 42 1.11 -22.48 -5.07
C ASP A 42 1.99 -22.48 -6.31
N PHE A 43 2.44 -21.28 -6.69
CA PHE A 43 3.37 -21.07 -7.78
C PHE A 43 4.73 -21.78 -7.54
N LEU A 44 5.39 -21.52 -6.39
CA LEU A 44 6.68 -22.11 -6.06
C LEU A 44 6.62 -23.64 -6.03
N ILE A 45 5.53 -24.20 -5.51
CA ILE A 45 5.31 -25.65 -5.48
C ILE A 45 5.19 -26.22 -6.90
N ASN A 46 4.37 -25.62 -7.76
CA ASN A 46 4.22 -26.09 -9.13
C ASN A 46 5.53 -26.02 -9.91
N TRP A 47 6.31 -24.94 -9.74
CA TRP A 47 7.64 -24.84 -10.34
C TRP A 47 8.60 -25.91 -9.83
N GLY A 48 8.62 -26.14 -8.52
CA GLY A 48 9.47 -27.17 -7.91
C GLY A 48 9.14 -28.58 -8.39
N ILE A 49 7.86 -28.89 -8.58
CA ILE A 49 7.41 -30.18 -9.14
C ILE A 49 7.90 -30.36 -10.58
N GLU A 50 7.79 -29.33 -11.40
CA GLU A 50 8.18 -29.37 -12.82
C GLU A 50 9.70 -29.47 -13.03
N GLN A 51 10.52 -29.11 -12.03
CA GLN A 51 11.96 -29.38 -12.05
C GLN A 51 12.30 -30.86 -11.78
N ILE A 52 11.37 -31.64 -11.25
CA ILE A 52 11.59 -33.04 -10.86
C ILE A 52 10.98 -33.96 -11.92
N SER A 53 11.85 -34.63 -12.68
CA SER A 53 11.42 -35.48 -13.80
C SER A 53 10.48 -36.60 -13.35
N GLY A 54 9.27 -36.62 -13.89
CA GLY A 54 8.28 -37.67 -13.65
C GLY A 54 7.48 -37.53 -12.35
N LEU A 55 7.68 -36.45 -11.59
CA LEU A 55 6.89 -36.17 -10.40
C LEU A 55 5.48 -35.72 -10.82
N GLY A 56 4.48 -36.54 -10.51
CA GLY A 56 3.09 -36.19 -10.78
C GLY A 56 2.58 -35.10 -9.83
N SER A 57 1.57 -34.33 -10.27
CA SER A 57 0.91 -33.34 -9.41
C SER A 57 0.06 -33.98 -8.31
N ASP A 58 -0.34 -35.25 -8.46
CA ASP A 58 -1.06 -35.98 -7.42
C ASP A 58 -0.09 -36.46 -6.34
N ARG A 59 -0.37 -36.00 -5.12
CA ARG A 59 0.49 -36.14 -3.97
C ARG A 59 0.24 -37.43 -3.20
N THR A 60 -0.84 -38.16 -3.51
CA THR A 60 -1.14 -39.46 -2.88
C THR A 60 -0.09 -40.51 -3.19
N ASP A 61 0.61 -40.35 -4.31
CA ASP A 61 1.56 -41.31 -4.84
C ASP A 61 3.01 -40.96 -4.49
N TRP A 62 3.23 -39.85 -3.76
CA TRP A 62 4.57 -39.38 -3.42
C TRP A 62 5.20 -40.21 -2.32
N SER A 63 6.44 -40.62 -2.57
CA SER A 63 7.36 -41.25 -1.63
C SER A 63 8.11 -40.21 -0.79
N GLU A 64 8.83 -40.66 0.24
CA GLU A 64 9.70 -39.78 1.03
C GLU A 64 10.81 -39.16 0.16
N ASP A 65 11.34 -39.92 -0.80
CA ASP A 65 12.38 -39.46 -1.72
C ASP A 65 11.87 -38.32 -2.61
N ASP A 66 10.59 -38.35 -3.00
CA ASP A 66 9.96 -37.28 -3.78
C ASP A 66 9.89 -35.98 -2.98
N TYR A 67 9.55 -36.06 -1.69
CA TYR A 67 9.55 -34.89 -0.81
C TYR A 67 10.96 -34.34 -0.57
N GLU A 68 11.97 -35.19 -0.38
CA GLU A 68 13.35 -34.73 -0.22
C GLU A 68 13.89 -34.11 -1.51
N ALA A 69 13.50 -34.61 -2.69
CA ALA A 69 13.82 -33.97 -3.97
C ALA A 69 13.17 -32.59 -4.09
N LEU A 70 11.88 -32.46 -3.75
CA LEU A 70 11.20 -31.16 -3.73
C LEU A 70 11.84 -30.20 -2.75
N LYS A 71 12.15 -30.66 -1.54
CA LYS A 71 12.85 -29.88 -0.51
C LYS A 71 14.17 -29.34 -1.03
N GLY A 72 15.00 -30.18 -1.66
CA GLY A 72 16.27 -29.77 -2.25
C GLY A 72 16.09 -28.65 -3.29
N THR A 73 15.00 -28.72 -4.05
CA THR A 73 14.68 -27.76 -5.11
C THR A 73 14.17 -26.42 -4.56
N ILE A 74 13.24 -26.44 -3.60
CA ILE A 74 12.52 -25.22 -3.17
C ILE A 74 13.13 -24.53 -1.94
N SER A 75 14.01 -25.20 -1.18
CA SER A 75 14.45 -24.72 0.14
C SER A 75 15.01 -23.30 0.15
N GLN A 76 15.74 -22.89 -0.89
CA GLN A 76 16.31 -21.54 -0.98
C GLN A 76 15.26 -20.43 -1.18
N PHE A 77 14.08 -20.79 -1.70
CA PHE A 77 12.98 -19.86 -1.95
C PHE A 77 12.03 -19.77 -0.77
N ILE A 78 11.99 -20.78 0.12
CA ILE A 78 11.11 -20.80 1.29
C ILE A 78 11.22 -19.52 2.13
N PRO A 79 12.43 -18.99 2.45
CA PRO A 79 12.55 -17.73 3.20
C PRO A 79 11.99 -16.50 2.47
N LEU A 80 11.78 -16.57 1.14
CA LEU A 80 11.21 -15.49 0.35
C LEU A 80 9.68 -15.46 0.39
N ILE A 81 9.05 -16.53 0.87
CA ILE A 81 7.60 -16.61 1.05
C ILE A 81 7.20 -15.95 2.37
N ARG A 82 6.31 -14.96 2.31
CA ARG A 82 5.82 -14.23 3.50
C ARG A 82 4.66 -14.99 4.15
N PHE A 83 4.96 -16.14 4.74
CA PHE A 83 3.93 -17.05 5.28
C PHE A 83 2.92 -16.37 6.22
N MET A 84 3.28 -15.31 6.94
CA MET A 84 2.33 -14.58 7.79
C MET A 84 1.14 -13.96 7.03
N ASP A 85 1.30 -13.70 5.73
CA ASP A 85 0.25 -13.16 4.86
C ASP A 85 -0.59 -14.25 4.20
N ILE A 86 -0.28 -15.52 4.46
CA ILE A 86 -1.13 -16.64 4.09
C ILE A 86 -2.23 -16.76 5.15
N SER A 87 -3.47 -17.00 4.74
CA SER A 87 -4.56 -17.18 5.70
C SER A 87 -4.38 -18.47 6.51
N PRO A 88 -4.88 -18.58 7.76
CA PRO A 88 -4.80 -19.83 8.51
C PRO A 88 -5.46 -21.03 7.79
N ALA A 89 -6.53 -20.77 7.04
CA ALA A 89 -7.22 -21.79 6.24
C ALA A 89 -6.33 -22.25 5.08
N ASP A 90 -5.78 -21.33 4.29
CA ASP A 90 -4.86 -21.66 3.20
C ASP A 90 -3.58 -22.33 3.69
N PHE A 91 -3.05 -21.90 4.83
CA PHE A 91 -1.90 -22.57 5.44
C PHE A 91 -2.23 -24.04 5.78
N TYR A 92 -3.42 -24.30 6.32
CA TYR A 92 -3.84 -25.66 6.65
C TYR A 92 -4.12 -26.52 5.40
N ASP A 93 -4.76 -25.95 4.39
CA ASP A 93 -5.21 -26.69 3.21
C ASP A 93 -4.13 -26.84 2.13
N LYS A 94 -3.23 -25.87 1.99
CA LYS A 94 -2.27 -25.78 0.87
C LYS A 94 -0.80 -25.81 1.27
N VAL A 95 -0.43 -25.26 2.43
CA VAL A 95 0.98 -25.26 2.89
C VAL A 95 1.32 -26.52 3.67
N ARG A 96 0.51 -26.85 4.69
CA ARG A 96 0.67 -28.02 5.55
C ARG A 96 0.86 -29.35 4.80
N PRO A 97 0.16 -29.63 3.68
CA PRO A 97 0.45 -30.78 2.84
C PRO A 97 1.95 -30.99 2.59
N TYR A 98 2.67 -29.94 2.21
CA TYR A 98 4.10 -30.01 1.85
C TYR A 98 5.03 -29.84 3.04
N LYS A 99 4.55 -30.05 4.29
CA LYS A 99 5.40 -30.01 5.50
C LYS A 99 6.75 -30.75 5.33
N PRO A 100 6.82 -31.97 4.76
CA PRO A 100 8.09 -32.68 4.61
C PRO A 100 9.11 -31.93 3.73
N ALA A 101 8.64 -31.11 2.79
CA ALA A 101 9.50 -30.32 1.89
C ALA A 101 9.89 -28.94 2.45
N ILE A 102 9.39 -28.55 3.62
CA ILE A 102 9.68 -27.26 4.27
C ILE A 102 10.71 -27.50 5.39
N PRO A 103 11.79 -26.69 5.49
CA PRO A 103 12.70 -26.76 6.62
C PRO A 103 11.95 -26.70 7.96
N LEU A 104 12.16 -27.72 8.82
CA LEU A 104 11.34 -27.94 10.02
C LEU A 104 11.27 -26.73 10.96
N HIS A 105 12.38 -25.99 11.11
CA HIS A 105 12.44 -24.80 11.96
C HIS A 105 11.51 -23.69 11.45
N ILE A 106 11.45 -23.49 10.13
CA ILE A 106 10.58 -22.52 9.48
C ILE A 106 9.11 -22.92 9.67
N TYR A 107 8.79 -24.20 9.43
CA TYR A 107 7.42 -24.70 9.55
C TYR A 107 6.87 -24.56 10.99
N GLU A 108 7.65 -24.97 12.00
CA GLU A 108 7.20 -24.89 13.40
C GLU A 108 7.08 -23.44 13.89
N GLU A 109 7.94 -22.51 13.41
CA GLU A 109 7.82 -21.09 13.73
C GLU A 109 6.52 -20.47 13.19
N PHE A 110 6.17 -20.72 11.92
CA PHE A 110 4.91 -20.20 11.37
C PHE A 110 3.68 -20.87 11.96
N LYS A 111 3.75 -22.18 12.24
CA LYS A 111 2.71 -22.87 12.99
C LYS A 111 2.50 -22.24 14.36
N GLU A 112 3.58 -21.96 15.10
CA GLU A 112 3.51 -21.26 16.38
C GLU A 112 2.88 -19.86 16.23
N PHE A 113 3.25 -19.09 15.20
CA PHE A 113 2.64 -17.79 14.91
C PHE A 113 1.12 -17.89 14.72
N TYR A 114 0.61 -18.87 13.97
CA TYR A 114 -0.84 -19.02 13.79
C TYR A 114 -1.58 -19.38 15.07
N TYR A 115 -0.95 -20.14 15.97
CA TYR A 115 -1.54 -20.52 17.26
C TYR A 115 -1.44 -19.43 18.32
N LYS A 116 -0.28 -18.79 18.46
CA LYS A 116 0.04 -17.88 19.58
C LYS A 116 -0.02 -16.40 19.22
N LYS A 117 -0.01 -16.07 17.92
CA LYS A 117 0.08 -14.68 17.42
C LYS A 117 1.33 -13.92 17.90
N THR A 118 2.43 -14.64 18.16
CA THR A 118 3.71 -14.09 18.62
C THR A 118 4.87 -14.79 17.93
N LEU A 119 5.92 -14.04 17.56
CA LEU A 119 7.12 -14.54 16.88
C LEU A 119 8.32 -14.56 17.82
N SER A 120 9.28 -15.45 17.54
CA SER A 120 10.43 -15.61 18.41
C SER A 120 11.81 -15.41 17.75
N LYS A 121 12.06 -15.70 16.46
CA LYS A 121 13.47 -15.82 16.01
C LYS A 121 13.86 -15.44 14.56
N THR A 122 13.01 -15.47 13.53
CA THR A 122 13.49 -15.19 12.14
C THR A 122 13.50 -13.70 11.73
N GLU A 123 14.38 -13.35 10.78
CA GLU A 123 14.25 -12.14 9.97
C GLU A 123 13.02 -12.28 9.07
N ILE A 124 11.95 -11.60 9.46
CA ILE A 124 10.67 -11.70 8.76
C ILE A 124 10.66 -10.72 7.60
N LEU A 125 10.45 -11.24 6.39
CA LEU A 125 10.13 -10.36 5.26
C LEU A 125 8.80 -9.66 5.54
N PRO A 126 8.74 -8.32 5.37
CA PRO A 126 7.49 -7.61 5.52
C PRO A 126 6.48 -8.08 4.46
N PRO A 127 5.18 -7.92 4.71
CA PRO A 127 4.17 -8.29 3.74
C PRO A 127 4.43 -7.72 2.36
N ARG A 128 4.18 -8.52 1.31
CA ARG A 128 4.17 -7.97 -0.04
C ARG A 128 3.09 -6.94 -0.08
N ILE A 129 3.38 -5.87 -0.77
CA ILE A 129 2.51 -4.71 -0.79
C ILE A 129 1.44 -5.02 -1.82
N GLY A 130 0.48 -5.83 -1.41
CA GLY A 130 -0.58 -6.35 -2.25
C GLY A 130 -1.59 -5.27 -2.64
N LYS A 131 -2.03 -5.36 -3.90
CA LYS A 131 -3.30 -4.97 -4.54
C LYS A 131 -3.90 -3.59 -4.32
N LEU A 132 -3.33 -2.71 -3.50
CA LEU A 132 -3.86 -1.36 -3.40
C LEU A 132 -3.46 -0.58 -4.66
N LYS A 133 -4.29 -0.74 -5.69
CA LYS A 133 -4.15 -0.09 -6.98
C LYS A 133 -4.41 1.38 -6.78
N ILE A 134 -3.34 2.15 -6.78
CA ILE A 134 -3.37 3.59 -6.95
C ILE A 134 -2.62 3.91 -8.24
N GLU A 135 -3.30 4.59 -9.15
CA GLU A 135 -2.69 5.10 -10.38
C GLU A 135 -2.12 6.49 -10.10
N SER A 136 -1.06 6.54 -9.29
CA SER A 136 -0.39 7.78 -8.88
C SER A 136 0.98 7.92 -9.52
N ASN A 137 1.29 9.13 -9.99
CA ASN A 137 2.64 9.50 -10.42
C ASN A 137 3.49 10.05 -9.26
N LEU A 138 2.88 10.26 -8.08
CA LEU A 138 3.51 10.89 -6.93
C LEU A 138 3.93 9.90 -5.86
N ILE A 139 3.13 8.86 -5.60
CA ILE A 139 3.42 7.86 -4.58
C ILE A 139 3.26 6.44 -5.12
N ASN A 140 4.04 5.51 -4.58
CA ASN A 140 3.88 4.09 -4.88
C ASN A 140 2.76 3.45 -4.02
N SER A 141 2.46 2.18 -4.32
CA SER A 141 1.48 1.39 -3.56
C SER A 141 1.88 1.18 -2.10
N LYS A 142 3.18 1.25 -1.76
CA LYS A 142 3.67 1.15 -0.37
C LYS A 142 3.13 2.30 0.47
N LEU A 143 3.32 3.52 0.00
CA LEU A 143 2.83 4.74 0.65
C LEU A 143 1.30 4.80 0.69
N ALA A 144 0.62 4.37 -0.37
CA ALA A 144 -0.84 4.31 -0.37
C ALA A 144 -1.39 3.36 0.71
N ASN A 145 -0.74 2.20 0.91
CA ASN A 145 -1.07 1.29 2.00
C ASN A 145 -0.84 1.90 3.39
N ILE A 146 0.23 2.67 3.56
CA ILE A 146 0.50 3.38 4.81
C ILE A 146 -0.58 4.45 5.07
N ILE A 147 -0.95 5.23 4.06
CA ILE A 147 -2.07 6.18 4.17
C ILE A 147 -3.37 5.45 4.53
N ALA A 148 -3.67 4.30 3.91
CA ALA A 148 -4.82 3.49 4.25
C ALA A 148 -4.81 3.03 5.73
N SER A 149 -3.64 2.63 6.25
CA SER A 149 -3.48 2.29 7.67
C SER A 149 -3.76 3.49 8.59
N TRP A 150 -3.36 4.70 8.17
CA TRP A 150 -3.61 5.93 8.92
C TRP A 150 -5.09 6.31 8.97
N ILE A 151 -5.84 6.03 7.89
CA ILE A 151 -7.30 6.15 7.85
C ILE A 151 -7.94 5.20 8.86
N ASP A 152 -7.46 3.95 8.93
CA ASP A 152 -7.92 2.94 9.91
C ASP A 152 -7.47 3.22 11.35
N LYS A 153 -6.58 4.19 11.58
CA LYS A 153 -5.91 4.46 12.87
C LYS A 153 -5.17 3.22 13.42
N LYS A 154 -4.64 2.38 12.54
CA LYS A 154 -3.82 1.21 12.92
C LYS A 154 -2.34 1.60 13.02
N ASP A 155 -1.62 0.87 13.88
CA ASP A 155 -0.16 0.93 13.93
C ASP A 155 0.45 0.27 12.68
N LEU A 156 1.62 0.77 12.25
CA LEU A 156 2.39 0.25 11.12
C LEU A 156 2.75 -1.24 11.24
N ASN A 157 2.65 -1.82 12.44
CA ASN A 157 2.89 -3.25 12.65
C ASN A 157 1.70 -4.14 12.21
N ASN A 158 0.56 -3.54 11.82
CA ASN A 158 -0.68 -4.23 11.42
C ASN A 158 -1.18 -3.76 10.04
N ILE A 159 -0.31 -3.72 9.02
CA ILE A 159 -0.58 -3.26 7.63
C ILE A 159 -1.52 -4.22 6.84
N SER A 160 -2.31 -5.07 7.49
CA SER A 160 -3.19 -6.06 6.84
C SER A 160 -4.46 -5.48 6.16
N SER A 161 -4.47 -4.18 5.81
CA SER A 161 -5.66 -3.46 5.31
C SER A 161 -5.65 -3.14 3.81
N SER A 162 -4.74 -3.71 3.02
CA SER A 162 -4.59 -3.36 1.60
C SER A 162 -5.84 -3.61 0.75
N ASP A 163 -6.68 -4.58 1.11
CA ASP A 163 -7.92 -4.90 0.39
C ASP A 163 -9.11 -3.97 0.72
N LYS A 164 -8.97 -3.09 1.74
CA LYS A 164 -10.14 -2.36 2.27
C LYS A 164 -10.44 -1.09 1.50
N TYR A 165 -9.46 -0.49 0.83
CA TYR A 165 -9.60 0.83 0.22
C TYR A 165 -9.25 0.82 -1.26
N ASN A 166 -10.05 1.53 -2.06
CA ASN A 166 -9.72 1.89 -3.44
C ASN A 166 -9.44 3.39 -3.53
N PHE A 167 -8.40 3.76 -4.28
CA PHE A 167 -8.07 5.15 -4.62
C PHE A 167 -8.32 5.39 -6.11
N ASP A 168 -9.48 5.97 -6.44
CA ASP A 168 -9.83 6.28 -7.82
C ASP A 168 -9.37 7.71 -8.16
N LEU A 169 -8.52 7.88 -9.16
CA LEU A 169 -8.03 9.21 -9.57
C LEU A 169 -9.22 10.09 -10.04
N LEU A 170 -9.35 11.27 -9.45
CA LEU A 170 -10.36 12.27 -9.79
C LEU A 170 -9.79 13.43 -10.59
N TYR A 171 -8.59 13.84 -10.22
CA TYR A 171 -7.96 15.06 -10.71
C TYR A 171 -6.45 14.87 -10.75
N ARG A 172 -5.85 15.27 -11.88
CA ARG A 172 -4.40 15.35 -12.05
C ARG A 172 -4.07 16.72 -12.63
N GLY A 173 -3.27 17.51 -11.93
CA GLY A 173 -2.93 18.88 -12.29
C GLY A 173 -2.29 19.02 -13.67
N SER A 174 -1.45 18.07 -14.09
CA SER A 174 -0.88 18.03 -15.45
C SER A 174 -1.90 17.77 -16.56
N GLU A 175 -3.01 17.10 -16.27
CA GLU A 175 -4.07 16.79 -17.25
C GLU A 175 -5.20 17.83 -17.22
N ASP A 176 -5.62 18.25 -16.02
CA ASP A 176 -6.79 19.10 -15.78
C ASP A 176 -6.44 20.59 -15.59
N GLY A 177 -5.15 20.90 -15.47
CA GLY A 177 -4.61 22.24 -15.23
C GLY A 177 -4.69 22.65 -13.76
N ILE A 178 -3.57 23.10 -13.18
CA ILE A 178 -3.46 23.47 -11.75
C ILE A 178 -4.17 24.81 -11.44
N ASN A 179 -5.46 24.75 -11.11
CA ASN A 179 -6.22 25.90 -10.59
C ASN A 179 -7.45 25.45 -9.78
N SER A 180 -7.99 26.35 -8.94
CA SER A 180 -9.15 26.02 -8.09
C SER A 180 -10.41 25.65 -8.88
N LYS A 181 -10.59 26.20 -10.09
CA LYS A 181 -11.79 25.98 -10.89
C LYS A 181 -11.84 24.57 -11.44
N SER A 182 -10.76 24.10 -12.09
CA SER A 182 -10.65 22.72 -12.59
C SER A 182 -10.74 21.71 -11.45
N PHE A 183 -10.05 21.97 -10.33
CA PHE A 183 -10.15 21.15 -9.12
C PHE A 183 -11.61 20.98 -8.68
N ARG A 184 -12.35 22.08 -8.52
CA ARG A 184 -13.74 22.03 -8.06
C ARG A 184 -14.66 21.28 -9.02
N VAL A 185 -14.45 21.42 -10.33
CA VAL A 185 -15.22 20.68 -11.35
C VAL A 185 -15.05 19.16 -11.19
N LYS A 186 -13.84 18.69 -10.89
CA LYS A 186 -13.56 17.26 -10.75
C LYS A 186 -13.90 16.71 -9.36
N CYS A 187 -13.53 17.42 -8.30
CA CYS A 187 -13.44 16.89 -6.94
C CYS A 187 -14.66 17.15 -6.06
N ASN A 188 -15.51 18.14 -6.39
CA ASN A 188 -16.68 18.43 -5.56
C ASN A 188 -17.67 17.25 -5.55
N TYR A 189 -18.26 16.99 -4.38
CA TYR A 189 -19.31 15.99 -4.16
C TYR A 189 -18.90 14.54 -4.49
N ARG A 190 -17.60 14.22 -4.39
CA ARG A 190 -17.07 12.87 -4.64
C ARG A 190 -16.98 11.97 -3.41
N GLY A 191 -17.29 12.50 -2.23
CA GLY A 191 -17.10 11.81 -0.94
C GLY A 191 -15.66 11.94 -0.46
N SER A 192 -15.21 11.02 0.38
CA SER A 192 -13.86 11.06 0.96
C SER A 192 -12.77 11.17 -0.12
N CYS A 193 -11.83 12.08 0.09
CA CYS A 193 -10.76 12.34 -0.86
C CYS A 193 -9.38 12.35 -0.19
N LEU A 194 -8.39 11.79 -0.88
CA LEU A 194 -6.98 11.96 -0.61
C LEU A 194 -6.42 13.01 -1.58
N VAL A 195 -5.69 13.99 -1.05
CA VAL A 195 -4.97 15.00 -1.84
C VAL A 195 -3.47 14.75 -1.71
N LEU A 196 -2.76 14.78 -2.84
CA LEU A 196 -1.30 14.73 -2.93
C LEU A 196 -0.82 15.96 -3.71
N VAL A 197 0.24 16.60 -3.23
CA VAL A 197 0.85 17.79 -3.83
C VAL A 197 2.36 17.60 -3.87
N LYS A 198 2.96 17.63 -5.06
CA LYS A 198 4.41 17.66 -5.22
C LYS A 198 4.88 19.10 -5.35
N LYS A 199 5.86 19.48 -4.54
CA LYS A 199 6.47 20.82 -4.57
C LYS A 199 7.41 20.96 -5.78
N LYS A 200 7.32 22.09 -6.48
CA LYS A 200 8.15 22.37 -7.65
C LYS A 200 9.63 22.43 -7.30
N LYS A 201 10.46 21.76 -8.11
CA LYS A 201 11.92 21.60 -7.90
C LYS A 201 12.28 20.91 -6.57
N SER A 202 11.37 20.11 -6.01
CA SER A 202 11.61 19.28 -4.83
C SER A 202 11.03 17.88 -5.06
N THR A 203 11.54 16.89 -4.33
CA THR A 203 10.91 15.57 -4.25
C THR A 203 9.83 15.51 -3.18
N GLU A 204 9.77 16.51 -2.29
CA GLU A 204 8.83 16.56 -1.19
C GLU A 204 7.38 16.51 -1.67
N ILE A 205 6.59 15.69 -0.98
CA ILE A 205 5.16 15.53 -1.22
C ILE A 205 4.44 15.90 0.06
N TYR A 206 3.43 16.75 -0.08
CA TYR A 206 2.48 17.07 0.98
C TYR A 206 1.12 16.50 0.64
N GLY A 207 0.33 16.16 1.64
CA GLY A 207 -0.99 15.65 1.40
C GLY A 207 -1.94 15.81 2.57
N GLY A 208 -3.19 15.47 2.30
CA GLY A 208 -4.24 15.49 3.31
C GLY A 208 -5.39 14.59 2.94
N TYR A 209 -5.95 13.93 3.96
CA TYR A 209 -7.14 13.11 3.84
C TYR A 209 -8.35 13.87 4.37
N ASN A 210 -9.35 14.05 3.50
CA ASN A 210 -10.64 14.63 3.82
C ASN A 210 -11.69 13.52 3.86
N PRO A 211 -12.20 13.11 5.04
CA PRO A 211 -13.18 12.04 5.17
C PRO A 211 -14.61 12.43 4.75
N ILE A 212 -14.86 13.70 4.48
CA ILE A 212 -16.21 14.22 4.12
C ILE A 212 -16.30 14.43 2.61
N GLY A 213 -15.21 14.87 2.01
CA GLY A 213 -15.15 15.33 0.63
C GLY A 213 -15.28 16.84 0.50
N PHE A 214 -15.10 17.31 -0.73
CA PHE A 214 -15.16 18.73 -1.06
C PHE A 214 -16.57 19.13 -1.48
N THR A 215 -17.01 20.31 -1.06
CA THR A 215 -18.31 20.86 -1.45
C THR A 215 -18.12 22.31 -1.92
N ASN A 216 -19.17 23.01 -2.33
CA ASN A 216 -19.09 24.44 -2.64
C ASN A 216 -20.00 25.26 -1.72
N SER A 217 -19.94 24.98 -0.42
CA SER A 217 -20.94 25.46 0.55
C SER A 217 -20.53 26.71 1.34
N ASN A 218 -19.26 27.12 1.27
CA ASN A 218 -18.69 28.19 2.10
C ASN A 218 -18.88 27.97 3.61
N ARG A 219 -18.63 26.74 4.08
CA ARG A 219 -18.85 26.30 5.47
C ARG A 219 -17.66 25.55 6.01
N LYS A 220 -17.63 25.38 7.33
CA LYS A 220 -16.66 24.53 8.02
C LYS A 220 -17.33 23.25 8.45
N TYR A 221 -16.59 22.14 8.42
CA TYR A 221 -17.12 20.82 8.71
C TYR A 221 -16.29 20.09 9.77
N PRO A 222 -16.97 19.43 10.74
CA PRO A 222 -16.29 18.61 11.73
C PRO A 222 -15.72 17.33 11.11
N ALA A 223 -14.40 17.15 11.18
CA ALA A 223 -13.74 15.98 10.59
C ALA A 223 -12.63 15.43 11.48
N SER A 224 -12.97 14.72 12.57
CA SER A 224 -11.99 14.15 13.51
C SER A 224 -11.01 13.16 12.88
N ASP A 225 -11.43 12.52 11.79
CA ASP A 225 -10.62 11.52 11.08
C ASP A 225 -9.79 12.14 9.94
N SER A 226 -9.83 13.46 9.77
CA SER A 226 -8.95 14.15 8.84
C SER A 226 -7.52 14.18 9.39
N PHE A 227 -6.55 14.17 8.48
CA PHE A 227 -5.15 14.34 8.78
C PHE A 227 -4.42 14.97 7.59
N ILE A 228 -3.29 15.61 7.86
CA ILE A 228 -2.34 16.08 6.86
C ILE A 228 -1.01 15.37 7.06
N PHE A 229 -0.19 15.29 6.03
CA PHE A 229 1.07 14.55 6.07
C PHE A 229 2.10 15.11 5.09
N SER A 230 3.34 14.67 5.26
CA SER A 230 4.45 14.94 4.34
C SER A 230 5.35 13.72 4.18
N PHE A 231 5.93 13.60 2.99
CA PHE A 231 6.95 12.64 2.61
C PHE A 231 8.14 13.37 1.99
N GLU A 232 9.35 12.86 2.19
CA GLU A 232 10.55 13.38 1.51
C GLU A 232 10.51 13.09 0.00
N ASN A 233 9.88 11.99 -0.40
CA ASN A 233 9.67 11.57 -1.79
C ASN A 233 8.59 10.46 -1.90
N GLY A 234 8.30 10.01 -3.13
CA GLY A 234 7.29 8.99 -3.44
C GLY A 234 7.59 7.56 -2.97
N GLU A 235 8.72 7.35 -2.31
CA GLU A 235 9.17 6.07 -1.76
C GLU A 235 9.54 6.15 -0.26
N ASP A 236 9.32 7.31 0.38
CA ASP A 236 9.73 7.57 1.77
C ASP A 236 8.88 6.78 2.78
N ILE A 237 9.41 5.65 3.26
CA ILE A 237 8.78 4.83 4.30
C ILE A 237 9.39 5.02 5.69
N GLN A 238 10.35 5.94 5.86
CA GLN A 238 11.12 6.09 7.10
C GLN A 238 10.85 7.42 7.80
N ASN A 239 10.79 8.50 7.04
CA ASN A 239 10.70 9.87 7.55
C ASN A 239 9.30 10.46 7.39
N MET A 240 8.30 9.60 7.24
CA MET A 240 6.90 9.96 7.08
C MET A 240 6.37 10.73 8.29
N LYS A 241 5.67 11.83 8.03
CA LYS A 241 5.13 12.67 9.10
C LYS A 241 3.64 12.83 8.92
N ILE A 242 2.90 12.67 10.01
CA ILE A 242 1.45 12.81 10.05
C ILE A 242 1.06 13.79 11.16
N SER A 243 0.07 14.63 10.86
CA SER A 243 -0.55 15.56 11.79
C SER A 243 -2.06 15.36 11.75
N ARG A 244 -2.65 15.08 12.92
CA ARG A 244 -4.08 14.80 13.09
C ARG A 244 -4.79 16.02 13.64
N VAL A 245 -6.10 16.08 13.43
CA VAL A 245 -6.95 17.17 13.92
C VAL A 245 -6.89 17.25 15.45
N ASN A 246 -6.64 18.45 15.97
CA ASN A 246 -6.72 18.73 17.39
C ASN A 246 -8.16 18.53 17.86
N SER A 247 -8.33 17.73 18.92
CA SER A 247 -9.66 17.39 19.48
C SER A 247 -10.52 18.62 19.83
N LYS A 248 -9.91 19.76 20.18
CA LYS A 248 -10.59 21.02 20.49
C LYS A 248 -11.03 21.79 19.24
N CYS A 249 -10.49 21.45 18.08
CA CYS A 249 -10.67 22.17 16.82
C CYS A 249 -11.40 21.36 15.74
N ILE A 250 -12.01 20.22 16.10
CA ILE A 250 -12.66 19.29 15.15
C ILE A 250 -13.60 20.01 14.18
N ASN A 251 -14.42 20.94 14.67
CA ASN A 251 -15.40 21.70 13.88
C ASN A 251 -14.80 22.59 12.77
N TYR A 252 -13.48 22.74 12.75
CA TYR A 252 -12.75 23.60 11.81
C TYR A 252 -11.84 22.80 10.87
N ALA A 253 -11.79 21.47 10.99
CA ALA A 253 -10.85 20.61 10.27
C ALA A 253 -10.94 20.77 8.74
N ILE A 254 -12.15 20.83 8.18
CA ILE A 254 -12.34 21.05 6.74
C ILE A 254 -13.04 22.39 6.55
N CYS A 255 -12.42 23.30 5.80
CA CYS A 255 -12.96 24.63 5.53
C CYS A 255 -13.27 24.78 4.04
N GLU A 256 -14.54 24.95 3.69
CA GLU A 256 -14.94 25.31 2.33
C GLU A 256 -14.99 26.81 2.15
N GLN A 257 -14.31 27.31 1.13
CA GLN A 257 -14.34 28.72 0.70
C GLN A 257 -14.37 28.78 -0.82
N HIS A 258 -15.19 29.66 -1.40
CA HIS A 258 -15.50 29.66 -2.83
C HIS A 258 -14.30 29.63 -3.78
N ASN A 259 -13.17 30.23 -3.39
CA ASN A 259 -11.98 30.34 -4.24
C ASN A 259 -10.94 29.24 -4.01
N ASN A 260 -11.12 28.39 -3.00
CA ASN A 260 -10.17 27.31 -2.70
C ASN A 260 -10.48 26.08 -3.55
N GLY A 261 -9.48 25.28 -3.90
CA GLY A 261 -9.69 23.91 -4.35
C GLY A 261 -9.91 22.98 -3.16
N PHE A 262 -8.88 22.82 -2.32
CA PHE A 262 -8.97 22.15 -1.02
C PHE A 262 -8.55 23.09 0.12
N ASN A 263 -9.04 22.85 1.33
CA ASN A 263 -8.58 23.55 2.53
C ASN A 263 -8.83 22.71 3.79
N PHE A 264 -7.72 22.27 4.38
CA PHE A 264 -7.63 21.60 5.67
C PHE A 264 -7.38 22.66 6.73
N GLY A 265 -8.45 23.17 7.35
CA GLY A 265 -8.38 24.04 8.53
C GLY A 265 -7.62 25.36 8.39
N ASN A 266 -7.47 25.92 7.19
CA ASN A 266 -6.51 26.99 6.88
C ASN A 266 -5.05 26.65 7.23
N THR A 267 -4.79 25.40 7.58
CA THR A 267 -3.50 24.82 7.91
C THR A 267 -2.78 24.40 6.62
N PHE A 268 -3.49 23.73 5.71
CA PHE A 268 -2.99 23.32 4.39
C PHE A 268 -4.08 23.55 3.35
N TYR A 269 -3.88 24.48 2.42
CA TYR A 269 -4.93 24.84 1.47
C TYR A 269 -4.40 25.28 0.10
N PHE A 270 -5.24 25.13 -0.92
CA PHE A 270 -4.95 25.46 -2.30
C PHE A 270 -5.92 26.52 -2.80
N THR A 271 -5.40 27.65 -3.27
CA THR A 271 -6.20 28.75 -3.82
C THR A 271 -5.41 29.54 -4.85
N GLY A 272 -6.08 30.01 -5.91
CA GLY A 272 -5.43 30.83 -6.95
C GLY A 272 -4.24 30.16 -7.65
N GLY A 273 -4.16 28.83 -7.68
CA GLY A 273 -3.03 28.10 -8.28
C GLY A 273 -1.83 27.90 -7.33
N HIS A 274 -1.93 28.34 -6.08
CA HIS A 274 -0.88 28.23 -5.08
C HIS A 274 -1.32 27.40 -3.88
N VAL A 275 -0.36 26.71 -3.26
CA VAL A 275 -0.55 25.97 -2.02
C VAL A 275 0.04 26.77 -0.87
N PHE A 276 -0.62 26.74 0.27
CA PHE A 276 -0.29 27.54 1.45
C PHE A 276 -0.30 26.66 2.71
N PHE A 277 0.68 26.89 3.56
CA PHE A 277 0.73 26.36 4.92
C PHE A 277 0.50 27.48 5.93
N GLY A 278 -0.70 27.54 6.49
CA GLY A 278 -1.05 28.56 7.49
C GLY A 278 -0.63 28.14 8.90
N ASN A 279 -0.30 29.13 9.73
CA ASN A 279 -0.11 28.92 11.16
C ASN A 279 -1.47 28.77 11.86
N SER A 280 -1.91 27.53 12.06
CA SER A 280 -3.18 27.20 12.69
C SER A 280 -3.06 25.98 13.59
N ASP A 281 -3.63 26.08 14.80
CA ASP A 281 -3.67 25.00 15.79
C ASP A 281 -4.75 23.92 15.49
N ILE A 282 -5.32 23.91 14.29
CA ILE A 282 -6.38 22.96 13.93
C ILE A 282 -5.84 21.54 13.76
N TYR A 283 -4.60 21.38 13.30
CA TYR A 283 -3.90 20.11 13.23
C TYR A 283 -2.67 20.14 14.14
N ASP A 284 -2.49 19.12 14.96
CA ASP A 284 -1.45 19.06 15.99
C ASP A 284 -0.05 18.86 15.38
N ASN A 285 0.97 19.51 15.93
CA ASN A 285 2.37 19.34 15.51
C ASN A 285 2.62 19.65 14.03
N ILE A 286 1.96 20.67 13.46
CA ILE A 286 2.18 21.08 12.07
C ILE A 286 3.66 21.35 11.74
N GLY A 287 4.44 21.87 12.69
CA GLY A 287 5.88 22.09 12.50
C GLY A 287 6.68 20.83 12.15
N ASN A 288 6.10 19.65 12.37
CA ASN A 288 6.67 18.40 11.89
C ASN A 288 6.42 18.25 10.37
N VAL A 289 5.22 18.53 9.87
CA VAL A 289 4.79 18.28 8.48
C VAL A 289 5.34 19.31 7.47
N SER A 290 5.45 20.58 7.85
CA SER A 290 5.98 21.64 6.97
C SER A 290 6.55 22.79 7.80
N GLU A 291 7.45 23.57 7.20
CA GLU A 291 7.73 24.89 7.74
C GLU A 291 6.47 25.77 7.63
N LEU A 292 6.20 26.54 8.68
CA LEU A 292 5.01 27.40 8.78
C LEU A 292 5.11 28.61 7.86
N ASN A 293 3.97 29.08 7.35
CA ASN A 293 3.85 30.24 6.45
C ASN A 293 4.59 30.08 5.11
N MET A 294 4.78 28.85 4.66
CA MET A 294 5.30 28.55 3.32
C MET A 294 4.19 28.60 2.26
N ASN A 295 4.58 29.05 1.06
CA ASN A 295 3.72 29.08 -0.12
C ASN A 295 4.35 28.27 -1.26
N PRO A 296 4.43 26.93 -1.16
CA PRO A 296 5.04 26.12 -2.19
C PRO A 296 4.27 26.25 -3.52
N ILE A 297 5.03 26.41 -4.60
CA ILE A 297 4.47 26.32 -5.95
C ILE A 297 4.28 24.82 -6.25
N PRO A 298 3.05 24.35 -6.49
CA PRO A 298 2.82 22.97 -6.86
C PRO A 298 3.41 22.69 -8.25
N GLU A 299 4.16 21.60 -8.40
CA GLU A 299 4.51 21.03 -9.70
C GLU A 299 3.43 20.07 -10.20
N GLU A 300 2.82 19.32 -9.28
CA GLU A 300 1.72 18.39 -9.58
C GLU A 300 0.77 18.32 -8.38
N ILE A 301 -0.51 18.10 -8.66
CA ILE A 301 -1.54 17.81 -7.66
C ILE A 301 -2.34 16.62 -8.16
N GLU A 302 -2.40 15.55 -7.37
CA GLU A 302 -3.30 14.42 -7.61
C GLU A 302 -4.36 14.36 -6.51
N VAL A 303 -5.59 14.04 -6.89
CA VAL A 303 -6.69 13.83 -5.95
C VAL A 303 -7.35 12.51 -6.25
N PHE A 304 -7.53 11.69 -5.21
CA PHE A 304 -8.14 10.39 -5.31
C PHE A 304 -9.42 10.35 -4.49
N LYS A 305 -10.48 9.79 -5.04
CA LYS A 305 -11.65 9.35 -4.28
C LYS A 305 -11.25 8.13 -3.48
N VAL A 306 -11.57 8.12 -2.20
CA VAL A 306 -11.30 6.99 -1.30
C VAL A 306 -12.61 6.27 -1.02
N THR A 307 -12.69 4.99 -1.38
CA THR A 307 -13.87 4.16 -1.07
C THR A 307 -13.48 2.93 -0.27
N CYS A 308 -14.31 2.58 0.72
CA CYS A 308 -14.14 1.34 1.46
C CYS A 308 -14.84 0.20 0.71
N VAL A 309 -14.08 -0.82 0.32
CA VAL A 309 -14.61 -2.05 -0.27
C VAL A 309 -15.21 -2.88 0.87
N LYS A 310 -16.54 -2.92 0.97
CA LYS A 310 -17.21 -3.89 1.84
C LYS A 310 -17.07 -5.26 1.17
N LYS A 311 -16.31 -6.19 1.78
CA LYS A 311 -16.36 -7.60 1.41
C LYS A 311 -17.81 -8.06 1.61
N LYS A 312 -18.49 -8.44 0.52
CA LYS A 312 -19.81 -9.07 0.53
C LYS A 312 -19.69 -10.49 1.07
#